data_AF-A0A7C6QJI2-F1
#
_entry.id   AF-A0A7C6QJI2-F1
#
_cell.length_a   1.000
_cell.length_b   1.000
_cell.length_c   1.000
_cell.angle_alpha   90.00
_cell.angle_beta   90.00
_cell.angle_gamma   90.00
#
_symmetry.space_group_name_H-M   'P 1'
#
loop_
_entity.id
_entity.type
_entity.pdbx_description
1 polymer ?
#
loop_
_entity_poly.entity_id
_entity_poly.type
_entity_poly.pdbx_seq_one_letter_code
_entity_poly.pdbx_strand_id
1 'polypeptide(L)'
;MSFLTYLRQSLGFIILYCTFAVFIIGILYLEQFVHQGSWRPATVAYIALLGLVGLGLYLYYDYRRRKAFLTGLRFAVEQASLDEMTVLPPAYTAEHRLFVAVWNQVISRLRTELTAESGRHRENIRLMGMWAHYMKTPLSVIDLELQRLDQLEIPLPGEVKVALQSVAEENRRLGRSLQALINMLRLEDFTADFRPEQIDLLELVRQLINDSRRLFITHHVYPRITTDGGEEPGAPDSV
;
A
#
# COMPACT_ATOMS: atom_id res chain seq x y z
N MET A 1 10.52 -16.42 21.73
CA MET A 1 9.61 -17.32 22.48
C MET A 1 10.35 -17.88 23.67
N SER A 2 9.78 -17.75 24.88
CA SER A 2 10.36 -18.33 26.09
C SER A 2 10.25 -19.86 26.03
N PHE A 3 11.25 -20.56 26.55
CA PHE A 3 11.28 -22.02 26.62
C PHE A 3 10.00 -22.62 27.27
N LEU A 4 9.37 -21.85 28.17
CA LEU A 4 8.12 -22.17 28.86
C LEU A 4 6.90 -22.29 27.91
N THR A 5 6.81 -21.47 26.85
CA THR A 5 5.68 -21.54 25.90
C THR A 5 5.76 -22.79 25.03
N TYR A 6 6.98 -23.18 24.67
CA TYR A 6 7.23 -24.43 23.94
C TYR A 6 6.91 -25.66 24.80
N LEU A 7 7.32 -25.66 26.08
CA LEU A 7 7.02 -26.75 27.00
C LEU A 7 5.50 -26.92 27.19
N ARG A 8 4.74 -25.82 27.18
CA ARG A 8 3.26 -25.84 27.21
C ARG A 8 2.63 -26.42 25.95
N GLN A 9 3.23 -26.20 24.77
CA GLN A 9 2.72 -26.73 23.50
C GLN A 9 3.04 -28.22 23.30
N SER A 10 4.15 -28.69 23.86
CA SER A 10 4.55 -30.11 23.83
C SER A 10 4.13 -30.88 25.09
N LEU A 11 3.33 -30.27 25.97
CA LEU A 11 2.96 -30.82 27.28
C LEU A 11 2.24 -32.17 27.16
N GLY A 12 1.40 -32.35 26.14
CA GLY A 12 0.70 -33.62 25.91
C GLY A 12 1.64 -34.78 25.59
N PHE A 13 2.69 -34.54 24.80
CA PHE A 13 3.69 -35.55 24.47
C PHE A 13 4.59 -35.87 25.67
N ILE A 14 4.95 -34.83 26.45
CA ILE A 14 5.73 -34.99 27.69
C ILE A 14 4.93 -35.81 28.71
N ILE A 15 3.64 -35.51 28.90
CA ILE A 15 2.76 -36.27 29.80
C ILE A 15 2.66 -37.73 29.34
N LEU A 16 2.41 -37.98 28.05
CA LEU A 16 2.33 -39.34 27.51
C LEU A 16 3.62 -40.15 27.76
N TYR A 17 4.78 -39.54 27.52
CA TYR A 17 6.07 -40.20 27.74
C TYR A 17 6.36 -40.44 29.22
N CYS A 18 6.03 -39.49 30.10
CA CYS A 18 6.13 -39.69 31.55
C CYS A 18 5.19 -40.80 32.03
N THR A 19 3.95 -40.86 31.53
CA THR A 19 3.02 -41.95 31.82
C THR A 19 3.57 -43.29 31.36
N PHE A 20 4.16 -43.36 30.16
CA PHE A 20 4.79 -44.58 29.64
C PHE A 20 6.00 -45.02 30.48
N ALA A 21 6.84 -44.07 30.92
CA ALA A 21 7.97 -44.35 31.80
C ALA A 21 7.50 -44.88 33.18
N VAL A 22 6.47 -44.27 33.76
CA VAL A 22 5.85 -44.75 35.02
C VAL A 22 5.25 -46.14 34.84
N PHE A 23 4.64 -46.42 33.69
CA PHE A 23 4.08 -47.73 33.37
C PHE A 23 5.17 -48.82 33.27
N ILE A 24 6.28 -48.55 32.59
CA ILE A 24 7.44 -49.47 32.52
C ILE A 24 8.00 -49.74 33.91
N ILE A 25 8.19 -48.68 34.72
CA ILE A 25 8.67 -48.82 36.10
C ILE A 25 7.67 -49.65 36.92
N GLY A 26 6.37 -49.41 36.76
CA GLY A 26 5.30 -50.18 37.41
C GLY A 26 5.32 -51.67 37.06
N ILE A 27 5.55 -52.01 35.78
CA ILE A 27 5.69 -53.40 35.34
C ILE A 27 6.91 -54.05 36.00
N LEU A 28 8.06 -53.37 36.06
CA LEU A 28 9.27 -53.90 36.69
C LEU A 28 9.08 -54.14 38.19
N TYR A 29 8.36 -53.25 38.89
CA TYR A 29 8.01 -53.45 40.30
C TYR A 29 7.00 -54.59 40.51
N LEU A 30 6.04 -54.76 39.59
CA LEU A 30 5.09 -55.86 39.65
C LEU A 30 5.77 -57.21 39.39
N GLU A 31 6.71 -57.26 38.44
CA GLU A 31 7.54 -58.44 38.16
C GLU A 31 8.38 -58.84 39.38
N GLN A 32 8.98 -57.85 40.06
CA GLN A 32 9.69 -58.06 41.31
C GLN A 32 8.78 -58.65 42.41
N PHE A 33 7.55 -58.15 42.53
CA PHE A 33 6.58 -58.63 43.52
C PHE A 33 6.14 -60.08 43.24
N VAL A 34 5.99 -60.45 41.97
CA VAL A 34 5.52 -61.79 41.55
C VAL A 34 6.64 -62.84 41.63
N HIS A 35 7.89 -62.50 41.26
CA HIS A 35 8.97 -63.50 41.10
C HIS A 35 9.98 -63.58 42.25
N GLN A 36 9.87 -62.79 43.32
CA GLN A 36 10.84 -62.72 44.45
C GLN A 36 12.32 -62.59 44.02
N GLY A 37 12.58 -62.15 42.80
CA GLY A 37 13.93 -61.89 42.28
C GLY A 37 14.44 -60.54 42.78
N SER A 38 15.64 -60.52 43.37
CA SER A 38 16.28 -59.28 43.83
C SER A 38 16.92 -58.52 42.66
N TRP A 39 16.10 -57.80 41.89
CA TRP A 39 16.62 -56.82 40.95
C TRP A 39 17.32 -55.69 41.74
N ARG A 40 18.57 -55.40 41.39
CA ARG A 40 19.29 -54.28 41.99
C ARG A 40 18.57 -52.97 41.61
N PRO A 41 18.22 -52.10 42.58
CA PRO A 41 17.56 -50.81 42.29
C PRO A 41 18.39 -49.93 41.34
N ALA A 42 19.69 -50.18 41.23
CA ALA A 42 20.58 -49.57 40.25
C ALA A 42 20.16 -49.82 38.79
N THR A 43 19.58 -50.99 38.46
CA THR A 43 19.14 -51.31 37.09
C THR A 43 17.92 -50.48 36.69
N VAL A 44 16.96 -50.33 37.61
CA VAL A 44 15.78 -49.48 37.40
C VAL A 44 16.19 -48.01 37.26
N ALA A 45 17.13 -47.55 38.11
CA ALA A 45 17.68 -46.20 38.02
C ALA A 45 18.41 -45.95 36.69
N TYR A 46 19.14 -46.93 36.17
CA TYR A 46 19.84 -46.83 34.88
C TYR A 46 18.85 -46.70 33.70
N ILE A 47 17.79 -47.51 33.67
CA ILE A 47 16.76 -47.45 32.61
C ILE A 47 16.01 -46.12 32.67
N ALA A 48 15.66 -45.65 33.87
CA ALA A 48 15.00 -44.35 34.06
C ALA A 48 15.89 -43.18 33.61
N LEU A 49 17.19 -43.22 33.95
CA LEU A 49 18.16 -42.22 33.51
C LEU A 49 18.30 -42.20 31.98
N LEU A 50 18.40 -43.37 31.35
CA LEU A 50 18.49 -43.51 29.90
C LEU A 50 17.26 -42.94 29.19
N GLY A 51 16.06 -43.24 29.71
CA GLY A 51 14.80 -42.71 29.19
C GLY A 51 14.68 -41.18 29.32
N LEU A 52 15.21 -40.61 30.41
CA LEU A 52 15.23 -39.16 30.65
C LEU A 52 16.21 -38.45 29.70
N VAL A 53 17.40 -39.02 29.48
CA VAL A 53 18.38 -38.51 28.52
C VAL A 53 17.84 -38.55 27.09
N GLY A 54 17.19 -39.66 26.70
CA GLY A 54 16.54 -39.78 25.38
C GLY A 54 15.44 -38.74 25.16
N LEU A 55 14.59 -38.52 26.17
CA LEU A 55 13.57 -37.47 26.14
C LEU A 55 14.18 -36.07 26.01
N GLY A 56 15.25 -35.80 26.76
CA GLY A 56 15.97 -34.53 26.71
C GLY A 56 16.54 -34.23 25.32
N LEU A 57 17.17 -35.22 24.68
CA LEU A 57 17.70 -35.08 23.32
C LEU A 57 16.59 -34.85 22.29
N TYR A 58 15.48 -35.59 22.39
CA TYR A 58 14.33 -35.40 21.50
C TYR A 58 13.72 -34.00 21.63
N LEU A 59 13.46 -33.54 22.87
CA LEU A 59 12.94 -32.19 23.14
C LEU A 59 13.90 -31.11 22.65
N TYR A 60 15.21 -31.31 22.79
CA TYR A 60 16.20 -30.38 22.29
C TYR A 60 16.16 -30.26 20.76
N TYR A 61 16.04 -31.39 20.06
CA TYR A 61 15.92 -31.42 18.59
C TYR A 61 14.64 -30.74 18.10
N ASP A 62 13.50 -31.06 18.71
CA ASP A 62 12.20 -30.47 18.35
C ASP A 62 12.13 -28.97 18.71
N TYR A 63 12.72 -28.55 19.83
CA TYR A 63 12.82 -27.13 20.21
C TYR A 63 13.63 -26.32 19.20
N ARG A 64 14.82 -26.81 18.80
CA ARG A 64 15.67 -26.16 17.78
C ARG A 64 14.90 -25.96 16.47
N ARG A 65 14.19 -27.00 16.03
CA ARG A 65 13.46 -27.01 14.75
C ARG A 65 12.27 -26.05 14.74
N ARG A 66 11.46 -26.01 15.79
CA ARG A 66 10.32 -25.08 15.89
C ARG A 66 10.74 -23.64 16.08
N LYS A 67 11.80 -23.39 16.86
CA LYS A 67 12.34 -22.04 17.07
C LYS A 67 12.88 -21.45 15.77
N ALA A 68 13.59 -22.22 14.95
CA ALA A 68 14.10 -21.75 13.66
C ALA A 68 12.97 -21.27 12.73
N PHE A 69 11.87 -22.03 12.66
CA PHE A 69 10.69 -21.65 11.86
C PHE A 69 9.99 -20.39 12.40
N LEU A 70 9.75 -20.32 13.72
CA LEU A 70 9.11 -19.15 14.33
C LEU A 70 9.97 -17.89 14.28
N THR A 71 11.29 -18.00 14.41
CA THR A 71 12.19 -16.85 14.28
C THR A 71 12.19 -16.33 12.83
N GLY A 72 12.19 -17.22 11.83
CA GLY A 72 12.05 -16.81 10.43
C GLY A 72 10.70 -16.14 10.14
N LEU A 73 9.60 -16.64 10.71
CA LEU A 73 8.28 -16.02 10.54
C LEU A 73 8.18 -14.66 11.24
N ARG A 74 8.78 -14.51 12.44
CA ARG A 74 8.83 -13.22 13.14
C ARG A 74 9.65 -12.18 12.37
N PHE A 75 10.78 -12.58 11.83
CA PHE A 75 11.60 -11.70 10.99
C PHE A 75 10.82 -11.22 9.77
N ALA A 76 10.09 -12.12 9.11
CA ALA A 76 9.21 -11.78 7.99
C ALA A 76 8.00 -10.89 8.38
N VAL A 77 7.59 -10.85 9.65
CA VAL A 77 6.49 -9.98 10.12
C VAL A 77 7.01 -8.62 10.60
N GLU A 78 8.19 -8.58 11.24
CA GLU A 78 8.76 -7.35 11.82
C GLU A 78 9.50 -6.47 10.79
N GLN A 79 10.03 -7.04 9.70
CA GLN A 79 10.81 -6.29 8.70
C GLN A 79 10.11 -6.13 7.34
N ALA A 80 8.87 -6.60 7.22
CA ALA A 80 8.22 -6.67 5.92
C ALA A 80 7.89 -5.31 5.31
N SER A 81 8.76 -4.88 4.40
CA SER A 81 8.29 -4.30 3.14
C SER A 81 7.44 -5.35 2.39
N LEU A 82 6.38 -4.92 1.69
CA LEU A 82 5.44 -5.82 0.99
C LEU A 82 6.12 -6.79 0.00
N ASP A 83 7.34 -6.47 -0.45
CA ASP A 83 8.15 -7.32 -1.32
C ASP A 83 8.92 -8.43 -0.56
N GLU A 84 9.31 -8.20 0.69
CA GLU A 84 10.06 -9.20 1.48
C GLU A 84 9.16 -10.24 2.17
N MET A 85 7.84 -10.00 2.26
CA MET A 85 6.84 -11.00 2.71
C MET A 85 6.77 -12.26 1.81
N THR A 86 7.46 -12.26 0.66
CA THR A 86 7.43 -13.36 -0.30
C THR A 86 8.24 -14.58 0.15
N VAL A 87 9.27 -14.42 0.97
CA VAL A 87 10.21 -15.50 1.27
C VAL A 87 9.96 -16.05 2.66
N LEU A 88 9.01 -16.98 2.75
CA LEU A 88 8.82 -17.75 3.99
C LEU A 88 10.05 -18.64 4.25
N PRO A 89 10.47 -18.80 5.51
CA PRO A 89 11.59 -19.67 5.89
C PRO A 89 11.33 -21.14 5.50
N PRO A 90 12.38 -21.96 5.35
CA PRO A 90 12.25 -23.35 4.89
C PRO A 90 11.31 -24.16 5.79
N ALA A 91 10.37 -24.87 5.17
CA ALA A 91 9.36 -25.67 5.83
C ALA A 91 9.91 -27.04 6.27
N TYR A 92 9.98 -27.25 7.58
CA TYR A 92 10.55 -28.47 8.14
C TYR A 92 9.56 -29.64 8.26
N THR A 93 8.26 -29.40 8.46
CA THR A 93 7.20 -30.43 8.63
C THR A 93 6.29 -30.47 7.40
N ALA A 94 5.61 -31.60 7.14
CA ALA A 94 4.63 -31.71 6.04
C ALA A 94 3.55 -30.61 6.10
N GLU A 95 3.05 -30.33 7.30
CA GLU A 95 2.10 -29.23 7.55
C GLU A 95 2.69 -27.86 7.20
N HIS A 96 3.96 -27.59 7.58
CA HIS A 96 4.63 -26.34 7.23
C HIS A 96 4.81 -26.21 5.72
N ARG A 97 5.07 -27.31 5.00
CA ARG A 97 5.21 -27.28 3.52
C ARG A 97 3.89 -26.95 2.85
N LEU A 98 2.80 -27.54 3.33
CA LEU A 98 1.46 -27.25 2.84
C LEU A 98 1.06 -25.79 3.12
N PHE A 99 1.37 -25.29 4.33
CA PHE A 99 1.14 -23.88 4.68
C PHE A 99 1.90 -22.92 3.76
N VAL A 100 3.20 -23.15 3.55
CA VAL A 100 4.02 -22.33 2.65
C VAL A 100 3.49 -22.39 1.21
N ALA A 101 3.07 -23.58 0.73
CA ALA A 101 2.51 -23.73 -0.60
C ALA A 101 1.20 -22.95 -0.78
N VAL A 102 0.27 -23.05 0.19
CA VAL A 102 -0.98 -22.29 0.18
C VAL A 102 -0.71 -20.79 0.26
N TRP A 103 0.21 -20.36 1.13
CA TRP A 103 0.58 -18.94 1.26
C TRP A 103 1.11 -18.37 -0.06
N ASN A 104 2.05 -19.07 -0.69
CA ASN A 104 2.62 -18.65 -1.97
C ASN A 104 1.56 -18.61 -3.06
N GLN A 105 0.63 -19.57 -3.08
CA GLN A 105 -0.48 -19.56 -4.02
C GLN A 105 -1.40 -18.34 -3.81
N VAL A 106 -1.76 -18.02 -2.58
CA VAL A 106 -2.59 -16.86 -2.25
C VAL A 106 -1.89 -15.55 -2.64
N ILE A 107 -0.63 -15.37 -2.22
CA ILE A 107 0.16 -14.17 -2.56
C ILE A 107 0.32 -14.02 -4.07
N SER A 108 0.59 -15.11 -4.79
CA SER A 108 0.70 -15.06 -6.25
C SER A 108 -0.60 -14.61 -6.92
N ARG A 109 -1.75 -15.11 -6.47
CA ARG A 109 -3.06 -14.70 -6.99
C ARG A 109 -3.34 -13.23 -6.71
N LEU A 110 -3.13 -12.78 -5.47
CA LEU A 110 -3.30 -11.39 -5.08
C LEU A 110 -2.41 -10.45 -5.91
N ARG A 111 -1.14 -10.80 -6.13
CA ARG A 111 -0.23 -10.02 -6.99
C ARG A 111 -0.71 -9.97 -8.44
N THR A 112 -1.21 -11.09 -8.95
CA THR A 112 -1.71 -11.16 -10.33
C THR A 112 -2.96 -10.29 -10.50
N GLU A 113 -3.89 -10.37 -9.56
CA GLU A 113 -5.10 -9.52 -9.54
C GLU A 113 -4.76 -8.04 -9.39
N LEU A 114 -3.85 -7.69 -8.48
CA LEU A 114 -3.40 -6.31 -8.29
C LEU A 114 -2.74 -5.76 -9.55
N THR A 115 -1.87 -6.55 -10.20
CA THR A 115 -1.21 -6.15 -11.45
C THR A 115 -2.22 -5.98 -12.58
N ALA A 116 -3.21 -6.86 -12.67
CA ALA A 116 -4.27 -6.77 -13.66
C ALA A 116 -5.16 -5.53 -13.43
N GLU A 117 -5.51 -5.23 -12.18
CA GLU A 117 -6.27 -4.03 -11.80
C GLU A 117 -5.48 -2.77 -12.13
N SER A 118 -4.21 -2.70 -11.70
CA SER A 118 -3.33 -1.57 -12.01
C SER A 118 -3.16 -1.36 -13.52
N GLY A 119 -3.09 -2.45 -14.29
CA GLY A 119 -3.06 -2.40 -15.75
C GLY A 119 -4.35 -1.84 -16.35
N ARG A 120 -5.52 -2.26 -15.84
CA ARG A 120 -6.84 -1.72 -16.25
C ARG A 120 -6.97 -0.24 -15.89
N HIS A 121 -6.49 0.16 -14.72
CA HIS A 121 -6.50 1.55 -14.29
C HIS A 121 -5.66 2.44 -15.23
N ARG A 122 -4.42 2.04 -15.55
CA ARG A 122 -3.58 2.74 -16.53
C ARG A 122 -4.22 2.85 -17.92
N GLU A 123 -4.88 1.78 -18.37
CA GLU A 123 -5.61 1.82 -19.64
C GLU A 123 -6.78 2.81 -19.61
N ASN A 124 -7.54 2.85 -18.52
CA ASN A 124 -8.62 3.82 -18.34
C ASN A 124 -8.11 5.26 -18.39
N ILE A 125 -7.00 5.56 -17.72
CA ILE A 125 -6.34 6.88 -17.77
C ILE A 125 -5.98 7.24 -19.20
N ARG A 126 -5.37 6.30 -19.94
CA ARG A 126 -4.99 6.50 -21.35
C ARG A 126 -6.21 6.81 -22.23
N LEU A 127 -7.30 6.05 -22.07
CA LEU A 127 -8.55 6.27 -22.80
C LEU A 127 -9.17 7.63 -22.47
N MET A 128 -9.19 8.02 -21.19
CA MET A 128 -9.66 9.34 -20.76
C MET A 128 -8.81 10.47 -21.34
N GLY A 129 -7.48 10.32 -21.36
CA GLY A 129 -6.57 11.30 -21.96
C GLY A 129 -6.78 11.46 -23.46
N MET A 130 -6.96 10.34 -24.19
CA MET A 130 -7.26 10.35 -25.62
C MET A 130 -8.63 10.99 -25.91
N TRP A 131 -9.66 10.60 -25.15
CA TRP A 131 -10.98 11.22 -25.25
C TRP A 131 -10.92 12.72 -24.99
N ALA A 132 -10.16 13.14 -23.97
CA ALA A 132 -10.01 14.54 -23.65
C ALA A 132 -9.33 15.34 -24.77
N HIS A 133 -8.33 14.75 -25.43
CA HIS A 133 -7.71 15.34 -26.63
C HIS A 133 -8.74 15.48 -27.77
N TYR A 134 -9.50 14.42 -28.06
CA TYR A 134 -10.53 14.46 -29.09
C TYR A 134 -11.67 15.42 -28.80
N MET A 135 -11.99 15.70 -27.53
CA MET A 135 -13.02 16.66 -27.14
C MET A 135 -12.59 18.12 -27.28
N LYS A 136 -11.28 18.42 -27.32
CA LYS A 136 -10.82 19.81 -27.54
C LYS A 136 -11.25 20.35 -28.90
N THR A 137 -11.04 19.56 -29.95
CA THR A 137 -11.33 19.96 -31.33
C THR A 137 -12.81 20.34 -31.55
N PRO A 138 -13.83 19.53 -31.20
CA PRO A 138 -15.22 19.89 -31.40
C PRO A 138 -15.62 21.10 -30.55
N LEU A 139 -15.13 21.25 -29.31
CA LEU A 139 -15.40 22.43 -28.49
C LEU A 139 -14.84 23.71 -29.14
N SER A 140 -13.63 23.64 -29.72
CA SER A 140 -13.03 24.75 -30.46
C SER A 140 -13.76 25.05 -31.77
N VAL A 141 -14.26 24.03 -32.48
CA VAL A 141 -15.07 24.22 -33.69
C VAL A 141 -16.39 24.91 -33.33
N ILE A 142 -17.09 24.47 -32.28
CA ILE A 142 -18.31 25.11 -31.81
C ILE A 142 -18.03 26.58 -31.43
N ASP A 143 -16.95 26.84 -30.70
CA ASP A 143 -16.57 28.20 -30.33
C ASP A 143 -16.27 29.08 -31.56
N LEU A 144 -15.58 28.53 -32.56
CA LEU A 144 -15.28 29.24 -33.81
C LEU A 144 -16.55 29.56 -34.62
N GLU A 145 -17.48 28.62 -34.73
CA GLU A 145 -18.74 28.85 -35.44
C GLU A 145 -19.60 29.89 -34.71
N LEU A 146 -19.66 29.86 -33.38
CA LEU A 146 -20.33 30.89 -32.58
C LEU A 146 -19.69 32.27 -32.76
N GLN A 147 -18.36 32.36 -32.78
CA GLN A 147 -17.63 33.60 -33.03
C GLN A 147 -17.90 34.15 -34.44
N ARG A 148 -17.96 33.29 -35.47
CA ARG A 148 -18.30 33.70 -36.84
C ARG A 148 -19.71 34.27 -36.92
N LEU A 149 -20.68 33.66 -36.24
CA LEU A 149 -22.05 34.14 -36.21
C LEU A 149 -22.15 35.53 -35.54
N ASP A 150 -21.40 35.76 -34.46
CA ASP A 150 -21.31 37.08 -33.81
C ASP A 150 -20.64 38.13 -34.72
N GLN A 151 -19.59 37.75 -35.48
CA GLN A 151 -18.86 38.66 -36.37
C GLN A 151 -19.60 39.04 -37.65
N LEU A 152 -20.46 38.15 -38.18
CA LEU A 152 -21.20 38.40 -39.41
C LEU A 152 -22.36 39.40 -39.22
N GLU A 153 -22.59 39.90 -37.99
CA GLU A 153 -23.66 40.86 -37.62
C GLU A 153 -25.03 40.52 -38.25
N ILE A 154 -25.32 39.23 -38.43
CA ILE A 154 -26.54 38.78 -39.08
C ILE A 154 -27.71 39.12 -38.16
N PRO A 155 -28.76 39.81 -38.65
CA PRO A 155 -29.95 40.07 -37.85
C PRO A 155 -30.70 38.76 -37.59
N LEU A 156 -30.38 38.13 -36.47
CA LEU A 156 -31.02 36.92 -35.97
C LEU A 156 -32.26 37.29 -35.15
N PRO A 157 -33.34 36.48 -35.19
CA PRO A 157 -34.46 36.63 -34.27
C PRO A 157 -33.96 36.58 -32.81
N GLY A 158 -34.56 37.39 -31.92
CA GLY A 158 -34.12 37.51 -30.52
C GLY A 158 -34.05 36.17 -29.78
N GLU A 159 -35.00 35.27 -30.03
CA GLU A 159 -35.02 33.92 -29.46
C GLU A 159 -33.82 33.06 -29.89
N VAL A 160 -33.42 33.15 -31.16
CA VAL A 160 -32.25 32.43 -31.70
C VAL A 160 -30.96 32.96 -31.09
N LYS A 161 -30.85 34.28 -30.90
CA LYS A 161 -29.69 34.89 -30.25
C LYS A 161 -29.52 34.42 -28.81
N VAL A 162 -30.62 34.35 -28.04
CA VAL A 162 -30.60 33.84 -26.65
C VAL A 162 -30.21 32.36 -26.62
N ALA A 163 -30.74 31.53 -27.54
CA ALA A 163 -30.35 30.13 -27.64
C ALA A 163 -28.86 29.95 -27.97
N LEU A 164 -28.32 30.73 -28.91
CA LEU A 164 -26.89 30.70 -29.26
C LEU A 164 -26.00 31.12 -28.09
N GLN A 165 -26.41 32.13 -27.32
CA GLN A 165 -25.69 32.54 -26.10
C GLN A 165 -25.68 31.43 -25.04
N SER A 166 -26.80 30.73 -24.86
CA SER A 166 -26.89 29.58 -23.94
C SER A 166 -25.96 28.44 -24.40
N VAL A 167 -25.92 28.13 -25.70
CA VAL A 167 -24.99 27.13 -26.26
C VAL A 167 -23.53 27.56 -26.05
N ALA A 168 -23.22 28.85 -26.24
CA ALA A 168 -21.88 29.38 -26.00
C ALA A 168 -21.44 29.23 -24.54
N GLU A 169 -22.35 29.50 -23.60
CA GLU A 169 -22.09 29.34 -22.18
C GLU A 169 -21.85 27.87 -21.79
N GLU A 170 -22.69 26.96 -22.29
CA GLU A 170 -22.52 25.53 -22.00
C GLU A 170 -21.23 24.99 -22.66
N ASN A 171 -20.88 25.42 -23.87
CA ASN A 171 -19.62 25.08 -24.53
C ASN A 171 -18.40 25.53 -23.70
N ARG A 172 -18.42 26.76 -23.16
CA ARG A 172 -17.37 27.26 -22.24
C ARG A 172 -17.33 26.48 -20.94
N ARG A 173 -18.50 26.07 -20.40
CA ARG A 173 -18.58 25.26 -19.18
C ARG A 173 -17.98 23.86 -19.41
N LEU A 174 -18.27 23.23 -20.55
CA LEU A 174 -17.66 21.97 -20.97
C LEU A 174 -16.16 22.10 -21.19
N GLY A 175 -15.69 23.20 -21.79
CA GLY A 175 -14.26 23.48 -21.93
C GLY A 175 -13.54 23.56 -20.57
N ARG A 176 -14.15 24.21 -19.58
CA ARG A 176 -13.60 24.30 -18.22
C ARG A 176 -13.57 22.95 -17.51
N SER A 177 -14.63 22.14 -17.60
CA SER A 177 -14.65 20.81 -16.98
C SER A 177 -13.68 19.85 -17.67
N LEU A 178 -13.54 19.92 -18.99
CA LEU A 178 -12.53 19.17 -19.74
C LEU A 178 -11.11 19.53 -19.29
N GLN A 179 -10.81 20.82 -19.13
CA GLN A 179 -9.50 21.24 -18.65
C GLN A 179 -9.22 20.75 -17.22
N ALA A 180 -10.22 20.76 -16.35
CA ALA A 180 -10.10 20.20 -14.99
C ALA A 180 -9.82 18.70 -15.01
N LEU A 181 -10.49 17.94 -15.88
CA LEU A 181 -10.25 16.51 -16.06
C LEU A 181 -8.83 16.23 -16.57
N ILE A 182 -8.34 16.99 -17.56
CA ILE A 182 -6.96 16.84 -18.07
C ILE A 182 -5.94 17.13 -16.96
N ASN A 183 -6.20 18.16 -16.16
CA ASN A 183 -5.32 18.48 -15.03
C ASN A 183 -5.32 17.34 -13.99
N MET A 184 -6.47 16.71 -13.74
CA MET A 184 -6.56 15.55 -12.85
C MET A 184 -5.79 14.34 -13.40
N LEU A 185 -5.91 14.04 -14.69
CA LEU A 185 -5.14 12.96 -15.33
C LEU A 185 -3.62 13.22 -15.26
N ARG A 186 -3.19 14.48 -15.38
CA ARG A 186 -1.77 14.87 -15.23
C ARG A 186 -1.24 14.67 -13.81
N LEU A 187 -2.08 14.84 -12.79
CA LEU A 187 -1.68 14.62 -11.40
C LEU A 187 -1.43 13.14 -11.09
N GLU A 188 -2.07 12.22 -11.81
CA GLU A 188 -1.83 10.78 -11.65
C GLU A 188 -0.43 10.35 -12.14
N ASP A 189 0.16 11.08 -13.10
CA ASP A 189 1.52 10.84 -13.61
C ASP A 189 2.49 11.99 -13.25
N PHE A 190 2.25 12.65 -12.11
CA PHE A 190 3.03 13.80 -11.64
C PHE A 190 4.54 13.50 -11.56
N THR A 191 4.91 12.25 -11.28
CA THR A 191 6.30 11.81 -11.19
C THR A 191 7.07 11.98 -12.50
N ALA A 192 6.41 11.90 -13.66
CA ALA A 192 7.07 12.05 -14.96
C ALA A 192 7.32 13.51 -15.35
N ASP A 193 6.44 14.42 -14.94
CA ASP A 193 6.46 15.84 -15.35
C ASP A 193 7.05 16.79 -14.28
N PHE A 194 7.46 16.28 -13.12
CA PHE A 194 8.02 17.12 -12.05
C PHE A 194 9.45 17.59 -12.36
N ARG A 195 9.60 18.89 -12.64
CA ARG A 195 10.89 19.56 -12.82
C ARG A 195 11.13 20.55 -11.68
N PRO A 196 12.00 20.24 -10.71
CA PRO A 196 12.34 21.18 -9.66
C PRO A 196 13.21 22.31 -10.24
N GLU A 197 12.66 23.52 -10.28
CA GLU A 197 13.36 24.74 -10.69
C GLU A 197 13.39 25.74 -9.52
N GLN A 198 14.46 26.53 -9.43
CA GLN A 198 14.51 27.65 -8.50
C GLN A 198 13.76 28.83 -9.11
N ILE A 199 12.77 29.35 -8.41
CA ILE A 199 11.89 30.42 -8.89
C ILE A 199 11.89 31.54 -7.86
N ASP A 200 12.03 32.79 -8.31
CA ASP A 200 11.80 33.96 -7.47
C ASP A 200 10.28 34.11 -7.20
N LEU A 201 9.88 33.86 -5.96
CA LEU A 201 8.50 33.97 -5.50
C LEU A 201 7.93 35.38 -5.69
N LEU A 202 8.74 36.44 -5.51
CA LEU A 202 8.29 37.81 -5.65
C LEU A 202 7.98 38.13 -7.11
N GLU A 203 8.84 37.72 -8.03
CA GLU A 203 8.64 37.90 -9.46
C GLU A 203 7.43 37.10 -9.94
N LEU A 204 7.28 35.85 -9.50
CA LEU A 204 6.14 34.99 -9.83
C LEU A 204 4.80 35.61 -9.39
N VAL A 205 4.73 36.12 -8.15
CA VAL A 205 3.50 36.76 -7.64
C VAL A 205 3.18 38.03 -8.43
N ARG A 206 4.19 38.83 -8.81
CA ARG A 206 4.00 40.01 -9.65
C ARG A 206 3.49 39.66 -11.04
N GLN A 207 4.04 38.61 -11.67
CA GLN A 207 3.57 38.11 -12.96
C GLN A 207 2.11 37.66 -12.87
N LEU A 208 1.76 36.87 -11.85
CA LEU A 208 0.39 36.39 -11.63
C LEU A 208 -0.63 37.53 -11.47
N ILE A 209 -0.24 38.59 -10.74
CA ILE A 209 -1.07 39.79 -10.56
C ILE A 209 -1.29 40.52 -11.89
N ASN A 210 -0.24 40.64 -12.70
CA ASN A 210 -0.31 41.27 -14.02
C ASN A 210 -1.17 40.47 -15.00
N ASP A 211 -1.01 39.14 -15.04
CA ASP A 211 -1.80 38.26 -15.90
C ASP A 211 -3.30 38.32 -15.55
N SER A 212 -3.62 38.51 -14.27
CA SER A 212 -4.98 38.62 -13.75
C SER A 212 -5.49 40.07 -13.65
N ARG A 213 -4.75 41.05 -14.18
CA ARG A 213 -5.05 42.50 -14.01
C ARG A 213 -6.46 42.87 -14.45
N ARG A 214 -6.96 42.26 -15.53
CA ARG A 214 -8.31 42.51 -16.04
C ARG A 214 -9.39 42.12 -15.01
N LEU A 215 -9.25 40.97 -14.34
CA LEU A 215 -10.18 40.53 -13.29
C LEU A 215 -10.14 41.45 -12.06
N PHE A 216 -8.94 41.87 -11.66
CA PHE A 216 -8.75 42.80 -10.54
C PHE A 216 -9.40 44.16 -10.78
N ILE A 217 -9.27 44.70 -12.01
CA ILE A 217 -9.96 45.95 -12.39
C ILE A 217 -11.48 45.77 -12.40
N THR A 218 -11.99 44.68 -13.00
CA THR A 218 -13.43 44.41 -13.06
C THR A 218 -14.08 44.29 -11.68
N HIS A 219 -13.37 43.76 -10.69
CA HIS A 219 -13.87 43.61 -9.32
C HIS A 219 -13.40 44.71 -8.35
N HIS A 220 -12.71 45.75 -8.83
CA HIS A 220 -12.16 46.84 -8.01
C HIS A 220 -11.25 46.37 -6.85
N VAL A 221 -10.47 45.31 -7.07
CA VAL A 221 -9.52 44.77 -6.08
C VAL A 221 -8.10 45.11 -6.51
N TYR A 222 -7.33 45.77 -5.64
CA TYR A 222 -5.94 46.17 -5.92
C TYR A 222 -4.97 45.46 -4.96
N PRO A 223 -4.26 44.41 -5.40
CA PRO A 223 -3.36 43.65 -4.54
C PRO A 223 -2.13 44.47 -4.12
N ARG A 224 -1.76 44.40 -2.83
CA ARG A 224 -0.47 44.87 -2.28
C ARG A 224 0.39 43.67 -1.92
N ILE A 225 1.68 43.72 -2.27
CA ILE A 225 2.66 42.68 -1.91
C ILE A 225 3.51 43.22 -0.75
N THR A 226 3.56 42.50 0.36
CA THR A 226 4.43 42.78 1.52
C THR A 226 5.38 41.60 1.72
N THR A 227 6.69 41.85 1.75
CA THR A 227 7.72 40.85 2.02
C THR A 227 8.32 41.12 3.41
N ASP A 228 8.40 40.09 4.27
CA ASP A 228 8.90 40.21 5.66
C ASP A 228 10.43 40.42 5.75
N GLY A 229 11.13 40.66 4.64
CA GLY A 229 12.55 41.00 4.61
C GLY A 229 12.92 41.81 3.37
N GLY A 230 13.33 43.06 3.59
CA GLY A 230 14.04 43.88 2.60
C GLY A 230 13.23 45.02 1.96
N GLU A 231 13.43 46.22 2.50
CA GLU A 231 13.28 47.57 1.90
C GLU A 231 12.02 47.91 1.09
N GLU A 232 11.24 48.84 1.64
CA GLU A 232 10.28 49.66 0.89
C GLU A 232 10.95 50.29 -0.34
N PRO A 233 10.51 50.01 -1.57
CA PRO A 233 10.76 50.93 -2.67
C PRO A 233 9.89 52.15 -2.40
N GLY A 234 10.54 53.30 -2.21
CA GLY A 234 9.94 54.58 -1.87
C GLY A 234 8.63 54.86 -2.60
N ALA A 235 7.69 55.40 -1.83
CA ALA A 235 6.42 55.93 -2.33
C ALA A 235 6.64 56.78 -3.60
N PRO A 236 5.82 56.62 -4.65
CA PRO A 236 5.76 57.64 -5.67
C PRO A 236 5.15 58.89 -5.03
N ASP A 237 5.93 59.96 -5.00
CA ASP A 237 5.48 61.29 -4.65
C ASP A 237 4.22 61.64 -5.43
N SER A 238 3.21 62.06 -4.68
CA SER A 238 2.01 62.73 -5.18
C SER A 238 2.37 64.05 -5.84
N VAL A 239 2.09 64.17 -7.14
CA VAL A 239 1.66 65.40 -7.79
C VAL A 239 0.55 65.06 -8.79
#